data_AF-A0A365T7X3-F1
#
_entry.id   AF-A0A365T7X3-F1
#
_cell.length_a   1.000
_cell.length_b   1.000
_cell.length_c   1.000
_cell.angle_alpha   90.00
_cell.angle_beta   90.00
_cell.angle_gamma   90.00
#
_symmetry.space_group_name_H-M   'P 1'
#
loop_
_entity.id
_entity.type
_entity.pdbx_description
1 polymer ?
#
loop_
_entity_poly.entity_id
_entity_poly.type
_entity_poly.pdbx_seq_one_letter_code
_entity_poly.pdbx_strand_id
1 'polypeptide(L)'
;MSSTNSTKTPTCECTTAVAELRDEIATLRDEVADLRQANAALREENERKAEQIKELEESIEDERKTKEKLRDQIADVEQSIADQPTIEFREDNKNQLTNLWIESTPVGKLIDKAHRSIKDTKSRIEDLERGEIDVDDVLDHEGTENQLPIQRDNAARKADAPADLSENKERATHVWAAFHECSRPGHGKLRLPSWLVKQILDDNDCPTDPNTVRRVMEFVAKGTGQNDDPHPEDDSNLITLKRGNRRNTLVADQDEWESFFAEQMQQAASMNDDAQSDEDEEESTDDDAPAENVNVEMDALSSASAVTSDENDSVDGEITVS
;
A
#
# COMPACT_ATOMS: atom_id res chain seq x y z
N MET A 1 -135.11 38.56 1.82
CA MET A 1 -134.61 38.10 0.51
C MET A 1 -133.15 37.74 0.66
N SER A 2 -132.86 36.47 0.40
CA SER A 2 -131.59 35.87 -0.01
C SER A 2 -130.34 36.10 0.86
N SER A 3 -130.18 35.24 1.86
CA SER A 3 -128.86 34.80 2.34
C SER A 3 -128.29 33.80 1.34
N THR A 4 -127.25 34.18 0.61
CA THR A 4 -126.43 33.25 -0.18
C THR A 4 -125.28 32.74 0.68
N ASN A 5 -125.48 31.57 1.30
CA ASN A 5 -124.40 30.81 1.91
C ASN A 5 -123.40 30.41 0.81
N SER A 6 -122.20 30.98 0.92
CA SER A 6 -121.05 30.66 0.08
C SER A 6 -120.51 29.29 0.49
N THR A 7 -120.98 28.23 -0.17
CA THR A 7 -120.32 26.93 -0.13
C THR A 7 -119.11 26.97 -1.07
N LYS A 8 -118.03 27.63 -0.66
CA LYS A 8 -116.70 27.30 -1.21
C LYS A 8 -116.41 25.87 -0.77
N THR A 9 -116.45 24.97 -1.74
CA THR A 9 -116.33 23.53 -1.52
C THR A 9 -114.90 23.19 -1.06
N PRO A 10 -114.73 22.29 -0.07
CA PRO A 10 -113.42 21.89 0.48
C PRO A 10 -112.48 21.27 -0.58
N THR A 11 -113.04 20.86 -1.73
CA THR A 11 -112.31 20.34 -2.88
C THR A 11 -111.39 21.39 -3.52
N CYS A 12 -111.78 22.68 -3.51
CA CYS A 12 -111.01 23.75 -4.15
C CYS A 12 -109.74 24.13 -3.33
N GLU A 13 -109.85 24.15 -2.00
CA GLU A 13 -108.72 24.42 -1.11
C GLU A 13 -107.69 23.28 -1.14
N CYS A 14 -108.16 22.03 -1.22
CA CYS A 14 -107.30 20.86 -1.38
C CYS A 14 -106.52 20.90 -2.71
N THR A 15 -107.16 21.32 -3.82
CA THR A 15 -106.46 21.45 -5.11
C THR A 15 -105.38 22.54 -5.11
N THR A 16 -105.61 23.65 -4.41
CA THR A 16 -104.61 24.72 -4.28
C THR A 16 -103.41 24.27 -3.44
N ALA A 17 -103.65 23.64 -2.29
CA ALA A 17 -102.58 23.11 -1.44
C ALA A 17 -101.74 22.04 -2.17
N VAL A 18 -102.36 21.19 -3.00
CA VAL A 18 -101.64 20.21 -3.83
C VAL A 18 -100.79 20.89 -4.91
N ALA A 19 -101.23 22.01 -5.48
CA ALA A 19 -100.44 22.77 -6.43
C ALA A 19 -99.21 23.43 -5.76
N GLU A 20 -99.41 24.07 -4.61
CA GLU A 20 -98.32 24.69 -3.83
C GLU A 20 -97.26 23.65 -3.41
N LEU A 21 -97.69 22.48 -2.93
CA LEU A 21 -96.77 21.38 -2.60
C LEU A 21 -96.02 20.85 -3.83
N ARG A 22 -96.63 20.85 -5.01
CA ARG A 22 -95.95 20.44 -6.26
C ARG A 22 -94.89 21.44 -6.67
N ASP A 23 -95.18 22.73 -6.53
CA ASP A 23 -94.24 23.80 -6.83
C ASP A 23 -93.06 23.76 -5.84
N GLU A 24 -93.32 23.58 -4.53
CA GLU A 24 -92.26 23.40 -3.52
C GLU A 24 -91.41 22.16 -3.81
N ILE A 25 -92.03 21.03 -4.17
CA ILE A 25 -91.31 19.82 -4.57
C ILE A 25 -90.46 20.07 -5.83
N ALA A 26 -90.93 20.89 -6.78
CA ALA A 26 -90.16 21.25 -7.97
C ALA A 26 -88.94 22.09 -7.59
N THR A 27 -89.10 23.13 -6.77
CA THR A 27 -87.99 23.95 -6.27
C THR A 27 -86.96 23.13 -5.50
N LEU A 28 -87.40 22.25 -4.59
CA LEU A 28 -86.48 21.37 -3.86
C LEU A 28 -85.72 20.40 -4.78
N ARG A 29 -86.32 19.95 -5.89
CA ARG A 29 -85.63 19.10 -6.87
C ARG A 29 -84.54 19.88 -7.59
N ASP A 30 -84.81 21.13 -7.95
CA ASP A 30 -83.83 22.00 -8.60
C ASP A 30 -82.67 22.32 -7.66
N GLU A 31 -82.94 22.68 -6.39
CA GLU A 31 -81.90 22.89 -5.38
C GLU A 31 -81.04 21.64 -5.15
N VAL A 32 -81.66 20.45 -5.11
CA VAL A 32 -80.93 19.19 -4.98
C VAL A 32 -80.09 18.90 -6.23
N ALA A 33 -80.54 19.28 -7.42
CA ALA A 33 -79.76 19.14 -8.65
C ALA A 33 -78.51 20.06 -8.62
N ASP A 34 -78.69 21.32 -8.23
CA ASP A 34 -77.60 22.30 -8.09
C ASP A 34 -76.59 21.84 -7.02
N LEU A 35 -77.07 21.38 -5.87
CA LEU A 35 -76.20 20.84 -4.82
C LEU A 35 -75.41 19.62 -5.30
N ARG A 36 -76.00 18.72 -6.09
CA ARG A 36 -75.30 17.58 -6.68
C ARG A 36 -74.22 18.04 -7.65
N GLN A 37 -74.49 19.03 -8.49
CA GLN A 37 -73.52 19.58 -9.42
C GLN A 37 -72.35 20.23 -8.68
N ALA A 38 -72.62 21.05 -7.66
CA ALA A 38 -71.58 21.65 -6.81
C ALA A 38 -70.75 20.57 -6.10
N ASN A 39 -71.39 19.50 -5.61
CA ASN A 39 -70.70 18.38 -4.99
C ASN A 39 -69.81 17.61 -5.99
N ALA A 40 -70.20 17.51 -7.25
CA ALA A 40 -69.39 16.90 -8.30
C ALA A 40 -68.14 17.77 -8.59
N ALA A 41 -68.33 19.07 -8.75
CA ALA A 41 -67.22 20.01 -8.99
C ALA A 41 -66.21 20.02 -7.82
N LEU A 42 -66.68 19.98 -6.57
CA LEU A 42 -65.79 19.89 -5.40
C LEU A 42 -65.01 18.58 -5.35
N ARG A 43 -65.60 17.45 -5.80
CA ARG A 43 -64.88 16.18 -5.89
C ARG A 43 -63.76 16.24 -6.92
N GLU A 44 -64.04 16.78 -8.10
CA GLU A 44 -63.05 16.97 -9.16
C GLU A 44 -61.92 17.91 -8.71
N GLU A 45 -62.24 19.00 -8.01
CA GLU A 45 -61.21 19.90 -7.47
C GLU A 45 -60.34 19.21 -6.42
N ASN A 46 -60.93 18.37 -5.55
CA ASN A 46 -60.19 17.60 -4.56
C ASN A 46 -59.30 16.54 -5.20
N GLU A 47 -59.76 15.87 -6.26
CA GLU A 47 -58.96 14.91 -7.02
C GLU A 47 -57.74 15.59 -7.65
N ARG A 48 -57.95 16.73 -8.33
CA ARG A 48 -56.86 17.54 -8.88
C ARG A 48 -55.86 18.00 -7.81
N LYS A 49 -56.35 18.42 -6.64
CA LYS A 49 -55.48 18.79 -5.51
C LYS A 49 -54.70 17.59 -4.97
N ALA A 50 -55.31 16.41 -4.90
CA ALA A 50 -54.63 15.19 -4.46
C ALA A 50 -53.52 14.78 -5.45
N GLU A 51 -53.76 14.90 -6.75
CA GLU A 51 -52.74 14.68 -7.78
C GLU A 51 -51.57 15.67 -7.64
N GLN A 52 -51.86 16.96 -7.44
CA GLN A 52 -50.83 17.96 -7.21
C GLN A 52 -50.01 17.70 -5.94
N ILE A 53 -50.65 17.26 -4.86
CA ILE A 53 -49.95 16.88 -3.63
C ILE A 53 -48.99 15.72 -3.93
N LYS A 54 -49.45 14.70 -4.65
CA LYS A 54 -48.61 13.55 -5.00
C LYS A 54 -47.40 13.95 -5.84
N GLU A 55 -47.58 14.80 -6.85
CA GLU A 55 -46.48 15.32 -7.67
C GLU A 55 -45.46 16.12 -6.84
N LEU A 56 -45.94 16.94 -5.90
CA LEU A 56 -45.07 17.67 -4.98
C LEU A 56 -44.32 16.75 -4.01
N GLU A 57 -44.96 15.68 -3.52
CA GLU A 57 -44.32 14.67 -2.68
C GLU A 57 -43.20 13.94 -3.43
N GLU A 58 -43.44 13.55 -4.68
CA GLU A 58 -42.42 12.95 -5.55
C GLU A 58 -41.25 13.92 -5.79
N SER A 59 -41.54 15.19 -6.10
CA SER A 59 -40.51 16.23 -6.28
C SER A 59 -39.68 16.47 -5.01
N ILE A 60 -40.30 16.47 -3.83
CA ILE A 60 -39.59 16.63 -2.55
C ILE A 60 -38.66 15.44 -2.30
N GLU A 61 -39.09 14.23 -2.64
CA GLU A 61 -38.27 13.03 -2.48
C GLU A 61 -37.04 13.04 -3.39
N ASP A 62 -37.19 13.48 -4.63
CA ASP A 62 -36.07 13.67 -5.55
C ASP A 62 -35.10 14.76 -5.07
N GLU A 63 -35.61 15.88 -4.54
CA GLU A 63 -34.78 16.91 -3.90
C GLU A 63 -34.02 16.38 -2.66
N ARG A 64 -34.64 15.50 -1.87
CA ARG A 64 -33.96 14.87 -0.73
C ARG A 64 -32.81 13.98 -1.17
N LYS A 65 -33.03 13.12 -2.17
CA LYS A 65 -31.98 12.25 -2.74
C LYS A 65 -30.84 13.05 -3.34
N THR A 66 -31.13 14.11 -4.08
CA THR A 66 -30.08 14.98 -4.64
C THR A 66 -29.29 15.69 -3.54
N LYS A 67 -29.95 16.15 -2.48
CA LYS A 67 -29.29 16.75 -1.32
C LYS A 67 -28.40 15.75 -0.57
N GLU A 68 -28.83 14.51 -0.42
CA GLU A 68 -28.02 13.42 0.17
C GLU A 68 -26.76 13.18 -0.67
N LYS A 69 -26.92 12.99 -1.98
CA LYS A 69 -25.77 12.85 -2.89
C LYS A 69 -24.79 14.02 -2.82
N LEU A 70 -25.29 15.25 -2.73
CA LEU A 70 -24.44 16.43 -2.57
C LEU A 70 -23.70 16.44 -1.22
N ARG A 71 -24.32 15.95 -0.14
CA ARG A 71 -23.63 15.81 1.15
C ARG A 71 -22.52 14.78 1.08
N ASP A 72 -22.75 13.65 0.43
CA ASP A 72 -21.72 12.63 0.24
C ASP A 72 -20.55 13.19 -0.56
N GLN A 73 -20.82 13.91 -1.66
CA GLN A 73 -19.77 14.59 -2.44
C GLN A 73 -19.00 15.64 -1.62
N ILE A 74 -19.67 16.37 -0.72
CA ILE A 74 -18.99 17.30 0.18
C ILE A 74 -18.08 16.53 1.15
N ALA A 75 -18.56 15.43 1.74
CA ALA A 75 -17.77 14.61 2.64
C ALA A 75 -16.52 14.03 1.94
N ASP A 76 -16.66 13.55 0.70
CA ASP A 76 -15.54 13.08 -0.13
C ASP A 76 -14.51 14.18 -0.39
N VAL A 77 -14.97 15.40 -0.69
CA VAL A 77 -14.08 16.55 -0.89
C VAL A 77 -13.40 16.98 0.41
N GLU A 78 -14.12 17.01 1.52
CA GLU A 78 -13.57 17.32 2.84
C GLU A 78 -12.49 16.30 3.24
N GLN A 79 -12.74 15.01 3.00
CA GLN A 79 -11.76 13.95 3.21
C GLN A 79 -10.55 14.13 2.29
N SER A 80 -10.77 14.39 1.00
CA SER A 80 -9.67 14.65 0.05
C SER A 80 -8.82 15.85 0.43
N ILE A 81 -9.41 16.90 1.01
CA ILE A 81 -8.67 18.07 1.52
C ILE A 81 -7.91 17.69 2.80
N ALA A 82 -8.49 16.89 3.69
CA ALA A 82 -7.81 16.43 4.90
C ALA A 82 -6.61 15.52 4.58
N ASP A 83 -6.72 14.72 3.52
CA ASP A 83 -5.65 13.83 3.03
C ASP A 83 -4.60 14.57 2.20
N GLN A 84 -4.81 15.85 1.87
CA GLN A 84 -3.78 16.61 1.17
C GLN A 84 -2.58 16.86 2.09
N PRO A 85 -1.36 16.57 1.62
CA PRO A 85 -0.17 16.78 2.41
C PRO A 85 -0.02 18.26 2.74
N THR A 86 0.23 18.57 4.01
CA THR A 86 0.41 19.95 4.44
C THR A 86 1.74 20.48 3.89
N ILE A 87 1.68 21.56 3.12
CA ILE A 87 2.86 22.20 2.52
C ILE A 87 3.23 23.41 3.38
N GLU A 88 4.38 23.36 4.04
CA GLU A 88 4.86 24.44 4.91
C GLU A 88 6.25 24.91 4.48
N PHE A 89 6.46 26.23 4.51
CA PHE A 89 7.79 26.81 4.43
C PHE A 89 8.35 26.95 5.84
N ARG A 90 9.38 26.17 6.17
CA ARG A 90 10.07 26.29 7.46
C ARG A 90 11.43 26.93 7.25
N GLU A 91 11.72 27.96 8.05
CA GLU A 91 13.04 28.56 8.10
C GLU A 91 13.99 27.63 8.88
N ASP A 92 14.97 27.04 8.18
CA ASP A 92 16.09 26.35 8.82
C ASP A 92 17.13 27.42 9.22
N ASN A 93 17.40 27.51 10.53
CA ASN A 93 18.15 28.57 11.23
C ASN A 93 19.60 28.86 10.78
N LYS A 94 20.10 28.32 9.66
CA LYS A 94 21.54 28.35 9.35
C LYS A 94 21.99 28.67 7.93
N ASN A 95 21.12 29.00 6.97
CA ASN A 95 21.43 29.87 5.82
C ASN A 95 20.36 29.70 4.74
N GLN A 96 19.63 30.80 4.50
CA GLN A 96 18.99 31.23 3.25
C GLN A 96 18.70 30.14 2.20
N LEU A 97 17.65 29.38 2.45
CA LEU A 97 16.57 29.03 1.53
C LEU A 97 15.50 28.37 2.40
N THR A 98 14.28 28.91 2.37
CA THR A 98 13.11 28.31 3.01
C THR A 98 12.95 26.90 2.44
N ASN A 99 13.25 25.86 3.22
CA ASN A 99 13.00 24.50 2.79
C ASN A 99 11.48 24.33 2.67
N LEU A 100 11.02 23.89 1.49
CA LEU A 100 9.65 23.44 1.28
C LEU A 100 9.51 22.08 1.97
N TRP A 101 8.62 22.01 2.96
CA TRP A 101 8.26 20.76 3.62
C TRP A 101 6.92 20.30 3.05
N ILE A 102 6.88 19.05 2.60
CA ILE A 102 5.63 18.33 2.33
C ILE A 102 5.52 17.35 3.49
N GLU A 103 4.58 17.62 4.41
CA GLU A 103 4.45 16.96 5.70
C GLU A 103 5.76 17.02 6.52
N SER A 104 6.39 15.87 6.79
CA SER A 104 7.66 15.73 7.49
C SER A 104 8.87 15.65 6.55
N THR A 105 8.67 15.79 5.24
CA THR A 105 9.73 15.57 4.25
C THR A 105 10.28 16.90 3.73
N PRO A 106 11.57 17.22 3.97
CA PRO A 106 12.19 18.43 3.44
C PRO A 106 12.55 18.25 1.96
N VAL A 107 11.64 18.63 1.07
CA VAL A 107 11.79 18.47 -0.39
C VAL A 107 13.02 19.21 -0.92
N GLY A 108 13.34 20.38 -0.35
CA GLY A 108 14.56 21.11 -0.72
C GLY A 108 15.83 20.26 -0.58
N LYS A 109 15.96 19.49 0.51
CA LYS A 109 17.13 18.62 0.75
C LYS A 109 17.16 17.41 -0.19
N LEU A 110 16.00 16.88 -0.56
CA LEU A 110 15.89 15.80 -1.54
C LEU A 110 16.30 16.28 -2.94
N ILE A 111 15.84 17.47 -3.35
CA ILE A 111 16.25 18.09 -4.61
C ILE A 111 17.76 18.33 -4.61
N ASP A 112 18.34 18.84 -3.52
CA ASP A 112 19.79 19.05 -3.42
C ASP A 112 20.58 17.73 -3.48
N LYS A 113 20.05 16.63 -2.93
CA LYS A 113 20.66 15.30 -3.05
C LYS A 113 20.60 14.81 -4.50
N ALA A 114 19.44 14.93 -5.16
CA ALA A 114 19.28 14.58 -6.56
C ALA A 114 20.17 15.43 -7.47
N HIS A 115 20.30 16.73 -7.20
CA HIS A 115 21.14 17.63 -7.98
C HIS A 115 22.63 17.28 -7.85
N ARG A 116 23.07 16.87 -6.66
CA ARG A 116 24.43 16.34 -6.46
C ARG A 116 24.64 15.04 -7.22
N SER A 117 23.70 14.11 -7.18
CA SER A 117 23.76 12.86 -7.95
C SER A 117 23.78 13.11 -9.46
N ILE A 118 22.97 14.05 -9.98
CA ILE A 118 22.99 14.44 -11.40
C ILE A 118 24.34 15.08 -11.77
N LYS A 119 24.90 15.90 -10.88
CA LYS A 119 26.20 16.51 -11.12
C LYS A 119 27.30 15.45 -11.17
N ASP A 120 27.24 14.48 -10.27
CA ASP A 120 28.17 13.36 -10.21
C ASP A 120 28.10 12.48 -11.46
N THR A 121 26.90 12.05 -11.86
CA THR A 121 26.71 11.28 -13.11
C THR A 121 27.15 12.07 -14.34
N LYS A 122 26.91 13.39 -14.36
CA LYS A 122 27.41 14.24 -15.43
C LYS A 122 28.94 14.30 -15.46
N SER A 123 29.60 14.40 -14.31
CA SER A 123 31.07 14.33 -14.23
C SER A 123 31.58 12.98 -14.74
N ARG A 124 30.95 11.86 -14.35
CA ARG A 124 31.27 10.52 -14.87
C ARG A 124 31.10 10.42 -16.39
N ILE A 125 30.05 11.01 -16.96
CA ILE A 125 29.84 11.10 -18.41
C ILE A 125 30.95 11.94 -19.07
N GLU A 126 31.34 13.07 -18.49
CA GLU A 126 32.44 13.88 -19.02
C GLU A 126 33.79 13.13 -18.97
N ASP A 127 34.04 12.34 -17.94
CA ASP A 127 35.25 11.52 -17.81
C ASP A 127 35.27 10.35 -18.82
N LEU A 128 34.10 9.74 -19.09
CA LEU A 128 33.90 8.78 -20.19
C LEU A 128 34.17 9.40 -21.56
N GLU A 129 33.64 10.60 -21.82
CA GLU A 129 33.85 11.31 -23.09
C GLU A 129 35.32 11.70 -23.30
N ARG A 130 36.08 11.92 -22.22
CA ARG A 130 37.52 12.14 -22.24
C ARG A 130 38.35 10.85 -22.38
N GLY A 131 37.73 9.68 -22.26
CA GLY A 131 38.42 8.38 -22.24
C GLY A 131 39.29 8.18 -21.00
N GLU A 132 38.97 8.89 -19.90
CA GLU A 132 39.66 8.77 -18.60
C GLU A 132 39.09 7.62 -17.76
N ILE A 133 37.89 7.14 -18.10
CA ILE A 133 37.21 5.98 -17.50
C ILE A 133 36.95 4.95 -18.60
N ASP A 134 37.25 3.68 -18.33
CA ASP A 134 37.00 2.59 -19.28
C ASP A 134 35.49 2.26 -19.30
N VAL A 135 34.96 1.92 -20.46
CA VAL A 135 33.50 1.68 -20.63
C VAL A 135 33.05 0.46 -19.82
N ASP A 136 33.96 -0.48 -19.57
CA ASP A 136 33.73 -1.67 -18.74
C ASP A 136 33.55 -1.32 -17.24
N ASP A 137 34.11 -0.22 -16.73
CA ASP A 137 33.87 0.27 -15.36
C ASP A 137 32.48 0.93 -15.21
N VAL A 138 31.79 1.18 -16.32
CA VAL A 138 30.48 1.86 -16.37
C VAL A 138 29.36 0.93 -16.80
N LEU A 139 29.69 -0.12 -17.56
CA LEU A 139 28.78 -1.18 -17.97
C LEU A 139 29.17 -2.48 -17.27
N ASP A 140 28.87 -2.59 -15.98
CA ASP A 140 29.00 -3.85 -15.23
C ASP A 140 28.02 -4.89 -15.82
N HIS A 141 28.51 -5.79 -16.68
CA HIS A 141 27.72 -6.84 -17.33
C HIS A 141 27.32 -8.02 -16.41
N GLU A 142 27.73 -8.01 -15.13
CA GLU A 142 27.50 -9.12 -14.18
C GLU A 142 26.36 -8.89 -13.15
N GLY A 143 25.60 -7.79 -13.24
CA GLY A 143 24.46 -7.57 -12.33
C GLY A 143 24.85 -7.32 -10.86
N THR A 144 26.09 -6.94 -10.60
CA THR A 144 26.64 -6.60 -9.26
C THR A 144 26.41 -5.13 -8.87
N GLU A 145 25.53 -4.42 -9.57
CA GLU A 145 25.25 -2.97 -9.40
C GLU A 145 24.85 -2.57 -7.97
N ASN A 146 24.32 -3.48 -7.16
CA ASN A 146 23.87 -3.18 -5.80
C ASN A 146 24.81 -3.69 -4.70
N GLN A 147 25.92 -4.34 -5.06
CA GLN A 147 26.83 -4.90 -4.06
C GLN A 147 27.79 -3.84 -3.53
N LEU A 148 27.85 -3.71 -2.21
CA LEU A 148 28.82 -2.85 -1.52
C LEU A 148 30.26 -3.27 -1.88
N PRO A 149 31.23 -2.34 -1.92
CA PRO A 149 32.64 -2.67 -2.20
C PRO A 149 33.18 -3.82 -1.32
N ILE A 150 32.81 -3.86 -0.04
CA ILE A 150 33.22 -4.93 0.88
C ILE A 150 32.64 -6.31 0.53
N GLN A 151 31.46 -6.35 -0.12
CA GLN A 151 30.86 -7.60 -0.59
C GLN A 151 31.60 -8.13 -1.82
N ARG A 152 31.96 -7.24 -2.76
CA ARG A 152 32.78 -7.59 -3.92
C ARG A 152 34.13 -8.16 -3.48
N ASP A 153 34.80 -7.50 -2.53
CA ASP A 153 36.06 -7.97 -1.95
C ASP A 153 35.90 -9.35 -1.24
N ASN A 154 34.79 -9.57 -0.51
CA ASN A 154 34.53 -10.85 0.16
C ASN A 154 34.19 -11.98 -0.83
N ALA A 155 33.46 -11.68 -1.91
CA ALA A 155 33.17 -12.63 -2.98
C ALA A 155 34.46 -13.03 -3.72
N ALA A 156 35.30 -12.06 -4.06
CA ALA A 156 36.61 -12.28 -4.67
C ALA A 156 37.49 -13.20 -3.81
N ARG A 157 37.52 -12.99 -2.49
CA ARG A 157 38.22 -13.88 -1.54
C ARG A 157 37.64 -15.29 -1.54
N LYS A 158 36.30 -15.45 -1.58
CA LYS A 158 35.66 -16.77 -1.57
C LYS A 158 35.86 -17.57 -2.86
N ALA A 159 36.04 -16.88 -3.99
CA ALA A 159 36.21 -17.51 -5.30
C ALA A 159 37.64 -18.01 -5.57
N ASP A 160 38.57 -17.88 -4.60
CA ASP A 160 40.03 -18.10 -4.80
C ASP A 160 40.57 -17.38 -6.07
N ALA A 161 39.89 -16.32 -6.50
CA ALA A 161 40.29 -15.55 -7.65
C ALA A 161 41.57 -14.76 -7.29
N PRO A 162 42.53 -14.60 -8.22
CA PRO A 162 43.68 -13.74 -8.02
C PRO A 162 43.24 -12.27 -8.05
N ALA A 163 42.55 -11.84 -6.98
CA ALA A 163 42.23 -10.46 -6.75
C ALA A 163 43.43 -9.81 -6.07
N ASP A 164 43.90 -8.69 -6.61
CA ASP A 164 44.94 -7.84 -6.02
C ASP A 164 44.42 -7.09 -4.77
N LEU A 165 43.85 -7.84 -3.82
CA LEU A 165 43.42 -7.31 -2.53
C LEU A 165 44.66 -7.02 -1.69
N SER A 166 44.78 -5.78 -1.22
CA SER A 166 45.77 -5.48 -0.19
C SER A 166 45.47 -6.30 1.06
N GLU A 167 46.51 -6.71 1.81
CA GLU A 167 46.34 -7.53 3.02
C GLU A 167 45.30 -6.98 4.02
N ASN A 168 45.12 -5.65 4.09
CA ASN A 168 44.13 -5.05 4.99
C ASN A 168 42.69 -5.15 4.47
N LYS A 169 42.49 -5.17 3.15
CA LYS A 169 41.18 -5.43 2.53
C LYS A 169 40.77 -6.87 2.78
N GLU A 170 41.69 -7.81 2.57
CA GLU A 170 41.48 -9.22 2.89
C GLU A 170 41.05 -9.41 4.36
N ARG A 171 41.80 -8.85 5.30
CA ARG A 171 41.45 -8.83 6.73
C ARG A 171 40.07 -8.22 7.02
N ALA A 172 39.69 -7.16 6.30
CA ALA A 172 38.38 -6.53 6.46
C ALA A 172 37.23 -7.46 6.05
N THR A 173 37.42 -8.35 5.08
CA THR A 173 36.38 -9.32 4.69
C THR A 173 36.07 -10.33 5.79
N HIS A 174 37.06 -10.75 6.60
CA HIS A 174 36.84 -11.62 7.76
C HIS A 174 36.00 -10.91 8.83
N VAL A 175 36.33 -9.65 9.12
CA VAL A 175 35.59 -8.83 10.09
C VAL A 175 34.17 -8.55 9.61
N TRP A 176 33.99 -8.30 8.32
CA TRP A 176 32.68 -8.13 7.68
C TRP A 176 31.82 -9.39 7.81
N ALA A 177 32.37 -10.56 7.47
CA ALA A 177 31.65 -11.84 7.57
C ALA A 177 31.22 -12.16 9.02
N ALA A 178 32.07 -11.86 10.00
CA ALA A 178 31.79 -12.09 11.41
C ALA A 178 30.98 -10.98 12.09
N PHE A 179 30.70 -9.85 11.40
CA PHE A 179 30.10 -8.67 12.02
C PHE A 179 28.72 -8.99 12.62
N HIS A 180 27.85 -9.65 11.86
CA HIS A 180 26.50 -9.98 12.31
C HIS A 180 26.53 -10.84 13.59
N GLU A 181 27.31 -11.91 13.61
CA GLU A 181 27.37 -12.87 14.73
C GLU A 181 28.07 -12.31 15.98
N CYS A 182 29.09 -11.48 15.79
CA CYS A 182 29.90 -10.95 16.89
C CYS A 182 29.40 -9.60 17.41
N SER A 183 28.55 -8.89 16.66
CA SER A 183 28.04 -7.60 17.09
C SER A 183 27.12 -7.73 18.32
N ARG A 184 27.19 -6.74 19.21
CA ARG A 184 26.32 -6.69 20.39
C ARG A 184 25.16 -5.74 20.12
N PRO A 185 23.90 -6.22 20.15
CA PRO A 185 22.74 -5.35 20.02
C PRO A 185 22.59 -4.47 21.27
N GLY A 186 22.27 -3.19 21.07
CA GLY A 186 22.01 -2.27 22.17
C GLY A 186 21.55 -0.89 21.70
N HIS A 187 20.37 -0.48 22.17
CA HIS A 187 19.71 0.80 21.83
C HIS A 187 19.43 0.97 20.33
N GLY A 188 18.93 -0.08 19.66
CA GLY A 188 18.65 -0.07 18.22
C GLY A 188 19.90 -0.02 17.35
N LYS A 189 21.07 -0.39 17.89
CA LYS A 189 22.34 -0.37 17.16
C LYS A 189 23.12 -1.65 17.41
N LEU A 190 23.79 -2.14 16.38
CA LEU A 190 24.77 -3.21 16.46
C LEU A 190 26.15 -2.61 16.68
N ARG A 191 26.88 -3.10 17.67
CA ARG A 191 28.21 -2.57 18.04
C ARG A 191 29.27 -3.64 18.06
N LEU A 192 30.35 -3.42 17.32
CA LEU A 192 31.53 -4.28 17.31
C LEU A 192 32.75 -3.49 17.82
N PRO A 193 33.15 -3.65 19.09
CA PRO A 193 34.26 -2.92 19.67
C PRO A 193 35.62 -3.44 19.16
N SER A 194 36.63 -2.58 19.15
CA SER A 194 37.96 -2.90 18.58
C SER A 194 38.65 -4.14 19.16
N TRP A 195 38.39 -4.50 20.42
CA TRP A 195 38.95 -5.71 21.03
C TRP A 195 38.33 -6.99 20.47
N LEU A 196 37.07 -6.94 20.03
CA LEU A 196 36.38 -8.06 19.42
C LEU A 196 36.77 -8.21 17.95
N VAL A 197 36.99 -7.08 17.26
CA VAL A 197 37.65 -7.08 15.93
C VAL A 197 39.03 -7.73 16.01
N LYS A 198 39.80 -7.40 17.05
CA LYS A 198 41.10 -8.04 17.31
C LYS A 198 40.94 -9.56 17.46
N GLN A 199 39.97 -10.01 18.26
CA GLN A 199 39.71 -11.43 18.45
C GLN A 199 39.34 -12.14 17.13
N ILE A 200 38.47 -11.55 16.30
CA ILE A 200 38.12 -12.11 14.98
C ILE A 200 39.38 -12.28 14.11
N LEU A 201 40.28 -11.29 14.12
CA LEU A 201 41.52 -11.37 13.36
C LEU A 201 42.50 -12.41 13.93
N ASP A 202 42.63 -12.50 15.27
CA ASP A 202 43.44 -13.52 15.94
C ASP A 202 42.91 -14.94 15.60
N ASP A 203 41.59 -15.13 15.54
CA ASP A 203 40.94 -16.41 15.20
C ASP A 203 41.13 -16.82 13.72
N ASN A 204 41.52 -15.88 12.85
CA ASN A 204 41.81 -16.09 11.42
C ASN A 204 43.33 -15.96 11.11
N ASP A 205 44.20 -16.18 12.11
CA ASP A 205 45.67 -16.12 11.99
C ASP A 205 46.23 -14.82 11.37
N CYS A 206 45.50 -13.71 11.52
CA CYS A 206 45.89 -12.41 10.98
C CYS A 206 46.72 -11.61 12.01
N PRO A 207 47.74 -10.82 11.60
CA PRO A 207 48.47 -9.94 12.52
C PRO A 207 47.56 -8.90 13.19
N THR A 208 47.62 -8.81 14.53
CA THR A 208 46.68 -8.00 15.34
C THR A 208 47.30 -6.83 16.08
N ASP A 209 48.25 -6.13 15.44
CA ASP A 209 48.74 -4.87 16.01
C ASP A 209 47.61 -3.81 16.07
N PRO A 210 47.62 -2.89 17.06
CA PRO A 210 46.54 -1.91 17.22
C PRO A 210 46.31 -1.00 16.01
N ASN A 211 47.35 -0.73 15.20
CA ASN A 211 47.21 0.08 14.00
C ASN A 211 46.54 -0.71 12.88
N THR A 212 46.86 -1.99 12.73
CA THR A 212 46.19 -2.89 11.80
C THR A 212 44.72 -3.07 12.14
N VAL A 213 44.38 -3.32 13.41
CA VAL A 213 42.97 -3.38 13.84
C VAL A 213 42.23 -2.08 13.47
N ARG A 214 42.85 -0.92 13.72
CA ARG A 214 42.25 0.37 13.35
C ARG A 214 42.05 0.49 11.84
N ARG A 215 43.06 0.17 11.03
CA ARG A 215 42.98 0.23 9.57
C ARG A 215 41.92 -0.72 9.03
N VAL A 216 41.84 -1.94 9.54
CA VAL A 216 40.83 -2.93 9.15
C VAL A 216 39.43 -2.39 9.46
N MET A 217 39.20 -1.80 10.64
CA MET A 217 37.92 -1.16 10.95
C MET A 217 37.59 0.00 10.01
N GLU A 218 38.59 0.81 9.62
CA GLU A 218 38.41 1.86 8.62
C GLU A 218 38.03 1.28 7.27
N PHE A 219 38.68 0.20 6.82
CA PHE A 219 38.35 -0.48 5.56
C PHE A 219 36.95 -1.09 5.58
N VAL A 220 36.52 -1.71 6.69
CA VAL A 220 35.15 -2.21 6.84
C VAL A 220 34.14 -1.07 6.69
N ALA A 221 34.32 0.02 7.44
CA ALA A 221 33.39 1.14 7.38
C ALA A 221 33.36 1.80 6.00
N LYS A 222 34.54 2.02 5.39
CA LYS A 222 34.63 2.55 4.02
C LYS A 222 33.98 1.61 3.00
N GLY A 223 34.26 0.31 3.08
CA GLY A 223 33.72 -0.67 2.13
C GLY A 223 32.21 -0.86 2.21
N THR A 224 31.56 -0.26 3.22
CA THR A 224 30.10 -0.25 3.39
C THR A 224 29.43 1.04 2.97
N GLY A 225 30.20 2.01 2.45
CA GLY A 225 29.65 3.22 1.83
C GLY A 225 29.31 2.98 0.36
N GLN A 226 28.28 3.68 -0.12
CA GLN A 226 27.87 3.70 -1.53
C GLN A 226 28.57 4.80 -2.34
N ASN A 227 29.33 5.68 -1.69
CA ASN A 227 30.06 6.77 -2.34
C ASN A 227 31.46 6.33 -2.77
N ASP A 228 32.06 7.00 -3.76
CA ASP A 228 33.39 6.64 -4.32
C ASP A 228 34.57 6.83 -3.34
N ASP A 229 34.47 7.78 -2.40
CA ASP A 229 35.41 7.91 -1.27
C ASP A 229 34.64 8.11 0.05
N PRO A 230 34.06 7.03 0.59
CA PRO A 230 33.28 7.11 1.80
C PRO A 230 34.21 7.40 2.97
N HIS A 231 33.86 8.43 3.76
CA HIS A 231 34.58 8.68 5.00
C HIS A 231 34.18 7.59 6.01
N PRO A 232 35.11 6.97 6.76
CA PRO A 232 34.78 5.84 7.64
C PRO A 232 33.83 6.23 8.79
N GLU A 233 33.72 7.52 9.10
CA GLU A 233 32.84 8.06 10.14
C GLU A 233 31.52 8.63 9.58
N ASP A 234 31.24 8.46 8.28
CA ASP A 234 30.02 8.95 7.64
C ASP A 234 28.81 8.13 8.10
N ASP A 235 27.76 8.80 8.58
CA ASP A 235 26.51 8.18 9.04
C ASP A 235 25.69 7.57 7.88
N SER A 236 26.07 7.81 6.62
CA SER A 236 25.46 7.18 5.44
C SER A 236 26.03 5.81 5.08
N ASN A 237 27.10 5.36 5.75
CA ASN A 237 27.63 4.01 5.58
C ASN A 237 26.78 3.02 6.37
N LEU A 238 26.56 1.82 5.83
CA LEU A 238 25.85 0.75 6.55
C LEU A 238 26.58 0.38 7.86
N ILE A 239 27.91 0.43 7.88
CA ILE A 239 28.72 0.36 9.11
C ILE A 239 29.55 1.63 9.26
N THR A 240 29.39 2.29 10.41
CA THR A 240 30.11 3.52 10.75
C THR A 240 31.21 3.26 11.78
N LEU A 241 32.38 3.87 11.60
CA LEU A 241 33.45 3.83 12.59
C LEU A 241 33.28 4.97 13.60
N LYS A 242 33.01 4.65 14.86
CA LYS A 242 33.02 5.63 15.95
C LYS A 242 34.35 5.59 16.69
N ARG A 243 35.12 6.67 16.54
CA ARG A 243 36.36 6.88 17.28
C ARG A 243 36.06 7.40 18.68
N GLY A 244 36.31 6.58 19.69
CA GLY A 244 36.20 6.98 21.10
C GLY A 244 37.57 7.25 21.71
N ASN A 245 37.62 8.08 22.75
CA ASN A 245 38.86 8.43 23.48
C ASN A 245 39.63 7.21 24.04
N ARG A 246 38.98 6.05 24.16
CA ARG A 246 39.58 4.83 24.70
C ARG A 246 39.56 3.64 23.75
N ARG A 247 38.54 3.53 22.88
CA ARG A 247 38.32 2.39 21.99
C ARG A 247 37.55 2.83 20.76
N ASN A 248 37.92 2.30 19.62
CA ASN A 248 37.14 2.42 18.39
C ASN A 248 36.02 1.37 18.40
N THR A 249 34.89 1.69 17.79
CA THR A 249 33.74 0.77 17.69
C THR A 249 33.13 0.91 16.30
N LEU A 250 32.90 -0.21 15.62
CA LEU A 250 32.05 -0.23 14.43
C LEU A 250 30.59 -0.27 14.88
N VAL A 251 29.75 0.57 14.28
CA VAL A 251 28.36 0.74 14.66
C VAL A 251 27.49 0.73 13.40
N ALA A 252 26.51 -0.17 13.37
CA ALA A 252 25.45 -0.18 12.37
C ALA A 252 24.11 0.14 13.05
N ASP A 253 23.18 0.73 12.31
CA ASP A 253 21.79 0.74 12.73
C ASP A 253 21.23 -0.68 12.66
N GLN A 254 20.51 -1.11 13.69
CA GLN A 254 20.09 -2.50 13.79
C GLN A 254 19.04 -2.85 12.73
N ASP A 255 18.07 -1.98 12.52
CA ASP A 255 16.95 -2.26 11.62
C ASP A 255 17.43 -2.22 10.15
N GLU A 256 18.31 -1.26 9.83
CA GLU A 256 18.95 -1.15 8.52
C GLU A 256 19.82 -2.36 8.20
N TRP A 257 20.64 -2.81 9.17
CA TRP A 257 21.50 -3.98 9.01
C TRP A 257 20.69 -5.27 8.83
N GLU A 258 19.67 -5.48 9.66
CA GLU A 258 18.82 -6.68 9.58
C GLU A 258 18.06 -6.73 8.25
N SER A 259 17.56 -5.58 7.76
CA SER A 259 16.90 -5.48 6.46
C SER A 259 17.84 -5.85 5.31
N PHE A 260 19.05 -5.26 5.32
CA PHE A 260 20.08 -5.56 4.33
C PHE A 260 20.49 -7.04 4.37
N PHE A 261 20.71 -7.61 5.56
CA PHE A 261 21.10 -9.01 5.71
C PHE A 261 20.01 -9.98 5.24
N ALA A 262 18.74 -9.68 5.52
CA ALA A 262 17.61 -10.46 5.03
C ALA A 262 17.50 -10.45 3.50
N GLU A 263 17.68 -9.27 2.88
CA GLU A 263 17.70 -9.13 1.42
C GLU A 263 18.83 -9.96 0.79
N GLN A 264 20.03 -9.94 1.38
CA GLN A 264 21.16 -10.74 0.91
C GLN A 264 20.91 -12.25 1.01
N MET A 265 20.28 -12.73 2.09
CA MET A 265 19.91 -14.15 2.19
C MET A 265 18.84 -14.55 1.18
N GLN A 266 17.89 -13.66 0.88
CA GLN A 266 16.86 -13.93 -0.12
C GLN A 266 17.44 -13.98 -1.54
N GLN A 267 18.37 -13.08 -1.87
CA GLN A 267 19.09 -13.10 -3.15
C GLN A 267 19.88 -14.40 -3.31
N ALA A 268 20.58 -14.85 -2.26
CA ALA A 268 21.32 -16.10 -2.29
C ALA A 268 20.42 -17.34 -2.46
N ALA A 269 19.23 -17.34 -1.85
CA ALA A 269 18.26 -18.43 -2.02
C ALA A 269 17.67 -18.45 -3.44
N SER A 270 17.32 -17.28 -4.00
CA SER A 270 16.75 -17.16 -5.34
C SER A 270 17.69 -17.66 -6.43
N MET A 271 18.99 -17.40 -6.32
CA MET A 271 19.98 -17.84 -7.32
C MET A 271 20.21 -19.36 -7.33
N ASN A 272 19.80 -20.08 -6.28
CA ASN A 272 20.02 -21.52 -6.16
C ASN A 272 18.86 -22.34 -6.76
N ASP A 273 17.65 -21.77 -6.88
CA ASP A 273 16.48 -22.40 -7.49
C ASP A 273 16.55 -22.39 -9.03
N ASP A 274 17.12 -21.34 -9.64
CA ASP A 274 17.25 -21.23 -11.11
C ASP A 274 18.32 -22.18 -11.69
N ALA A 275 19.19 -22.77 -10.85
CA ALA A 275 20.21 -23.72 -11.29
C ALA A 275 19.71 -25.17 -11.35
N GLN A 276 18.48 -25.47 -10.92
CA GLN A 276 17.91 -26.83 -10.91
C GLN A 276 16.81 -27.07 -11.96
N SER A 277 16.49 -26.09 -12.82
CA SER A 277 15.39 -26.21 -13.79
C SER A 277 15.79 -26.66 -15.21
N ASP A 278 17.07 -26.90 -15.49
CA ASP A 278 17.56 -27.15 -16.86
C ASP A 278 18.11 -28.59 -17.12
N GLU A 279 17.89 -29.56 -16.24
CA GLU A 279 18.26 -30.97 -16.48
C GLU A 279 17.03 -31.90 -16.48
N ASP A 280 16.12 -31.78 -17.45
CA ASP A 280 15.09 -32.82 -17.71
C ASP A 280 14.47 -32.71 -19.13
N GLU A 281 15.26 -32.52 -20.19
CA GLU A 281 14.82 -32.75 -21.58
C GLU A 281 15.94 -33.37 -22.45
N GLU A 282 16.32 -34.62 -22.18
CA GLU A 282 17.00 -35.46 -23.19
C GLU A 282 16.13 -36.64 -23.63
N GLU A 283 15.49 -36.44 -24.78
CA GLU A 283 15.54 -37.31 -25.96
C GLU A 283 15.59 -38.84 -25.73
N SER A 284 14.42 -39.49 -25.64
CA SER A 284 14.29 -40.93 -25.87
C SER A 284 13.79 -41.21 -27.29
N THR A 285 14.71 -41.58 -28.17
CA THR A 285 14.41 -42.23 -29.45
C THR A 285 14.28 -43.74 -29.25
N ASP A 286 13.21 -44.31 -29.83
CA ASP A 286 12.94 -45.74 -29.89
C ASP A 286 14.08 -46.52 -30.59
N ASP A 287 14.52 -47.64 -30.01
CA ASP A 287 14.75 -48.86 -30.80
C ASP A 287 14.85 -50.14 -29.96
N ASP A 288 14.47 -51.22 -30.63
CA ASP A 288 13.89 -52.49 -30.18
C ASP A 288 14.89 -53.55 -29.66
N ALA A 289 14.31 -54.56 -28.96
CA ALA A 289 14.72 -55.97 -28.81
C ALA A 289 15.48 -56.48 -27.53
N PRO A 290 15.24 -57.76 -27.12
CA PRO A 290 15.00 -58.14 -25.73
C PRO A 290 15.95 -59.22 -25.14
N ALA A 291 15.66 -59.58 -23.88
CA ALA A 291 16.19 -60.71 -23.08
C ALA A 291 17.62 -60.46 -22.56
N GLU A 292 18.00 -60.78 -21.32
CA GLU A 292 17.49 -61.71 -20.33
C GLU A 292 18.20 -61.35 -19.01
N ASN A 293 17.49 -61.45 -17.88
CA ASN A 293 17.88 -62.16 -16.66
C ASN A 293 17.50 -61.40 -15.38
N VAL A 294 16.47 -61.96 -14.75
CA VAL A 294 15.86 -61.58 -13.49
C VAL A 294 16.60 -62.30 -12.36
N ASN A 295 16.97 -61.53 -11.35
CA ASN A 295 17.22 -61.93 -9.97
C ASN A 295 17.33 -60.61 -9.18
N VAL A 296 16.84 -60.35 -7.98
CA VAL A 296 16.16 -61.08 -6.89
C VAL A 296 15.69 -59.91 -5.98
N GLU A 297 14.39 -59.72 -5.74
CA GLU A 297 13.74 -60.04 -4.46
C GLU A 297 14.22 -59.17 -3.27
N MET A 298 13.39 -58.20 -2.87
CA MET A 298 12.84 -58.06 -1.50
C MET A 298 12.18 -56.67 -1.41
N ASP A 299 10.85 -56.60 -1.40
CA ASP A 299 9.96 -56.82 -0.25
C ASP A 299 9.85 -55.62 0.71
N ALA A 300 8.57 -55.38 1.03
CA ALA A 300 8.06 -54.96 2.32
C ALA A 300 7.77 -53.46 2.60
N LEU A 301 6.47 -53.17 2.43
CA LEU A 301 5.57 -52.48 3.38
C LEU A 301 5.61 -50.94 3.42
N SER A 302 4.54 -50.26 3.00
CA SER A 302 3.25 -50.09 3.71
C SER A 302 3.37 -49.50 5.11
N SER A 303 2.90 -48.25 5.28
CA SER A 303 1.85 -47.80 6.23
C SER A 303 1.81 -46.27 6.23
N ALA A 304 0.82 -45.60 5.63
CA ALA A 304 -0.52 -45.35 6.17
C ALA A 304 -0.54 -44.36 7.36
N SER A 305 -1.06 -43.15 7.13
CA SER A 305 -2.14 -42.60 7.97
C SER A 305 -2.80 -41.41 7.25
N ALA A 306 -3.93 -41.71 6.61
CA ALA A 306 -4.99 -40.74 6.38
C ALA A 306 -5.78 -40.60 7.69
N VAL A 307 -6.12 -39.36 8.08
CA VAL A 307 -7.30 -39.12 8.91
C VAL A 307 -7.97 -37.84 8.42
N THR A 308 -9.24 -38.02 8.05
CA THR A 308 -10.22 -37.06 7.58
C THR A 308 -11.01 -36.49 8.76
N SER A 309 -11.42 -35.22 8.67
CA SER A 309 -12.61 -34.58 9.29
C SER A 309 -12.57 -33.14 8.76
N ASP A 310 -13.37 -32.65 7.80
CA ASP A 310 -14.82 -32.65 7.63
C ASP A 310 -15.57 -32.21 8.90
N GLU A 311 -16.02 -30.95 8.94
CA GLU A 311 -17.37 -30.54 9.34
C GLU A 311 -17.59 -29.02 9.19
N ASN A 312 -18.54 -28.70 8.30
CA ASN A 312 -19.48 -27.57 8.25
C ASN A 312 -19.34 -26.42 9.27
N ASP A 313 -19.42 -25.18 8.77
CA ASP A 313 -20.53 -24.33 9.22
C ASP A 313 -20.96 -23.31 8.16
N SER A 314 -22.27 -23.31 7.93
CA SER A 314 -23.04 -22.47 7.02
C SER A 314 -23.75 -21.41 7.86
N VAL A 315 -23.64 -20.13 7.49
CA VAL A 315 -24.55 -19.10 7.98
C VAL A 315 -24.94 -18.18 6.82
N ASP A 316 -26.11 -18.44 6.27
CA ASP A 316 -26.88 -17.50 5.46
C ASP A 316 -27.44 -16.38 6.35
N GLY A 317 -27.25 -15.14 5.93
CA GLY A 317 -27.81 -13.94 6.57
C GLY A 317 -28.64 -13.13 5.57
N GLU A 318 -29.91 -13.50 5.48
CA GLU A 318 -30.99 -12.78 4.79
C GLU A 318 -31.32 -11.48 5.56
N ILE A 319 -31.30 -10.32 4.88
CA ILE A 319 -31.85 -9.06 5.41
C ILE A 319 -32.88 -8.53 4.43
N THR A 320 -34.12 -8.49 4.91
CA THR A 320 -35.33 -8.05 4.23
C THR A 320 -35.44 -6.53 4.11
N VAL A 321 -35.92 -6.09 2.95
CA VAL A 321 -36.40 -4.74 2.65
C VAL A 321 -37.83 -4.56 3.19
N SER A 322 -38.15 -3.37 3.70
CA SER A 322 -39.52 -2.90 3.94
C SER A 322 -39.70 -1.53 3.30
#